data_AF-A0A3P7MGT6-F1
#
_entry.id   AF-A0A3P7MGT6-F1
#
_cell.length_a   1.000
_cell.length_b   1.000
_cell.length_c   1.000
_cell.angle_alpha   90.00
_cell.angle_beta   90.00
_cell.angle_gamma   90.00
#
_symmetry.space_group_name_H-M   'P 1'
#
loop_
_entity.id
_entity.type
_entity.pdbx_description
1 polymer ?
#
loop_
_entity_poly.entity_id
_entity_poly.type
_entity_poly.pdbx_seq_one_letter_code
_entity_poly.pdbx_strand_id
1 'polypeptide(L)'
;MGAGPEWYWSLLEFGVKLKRHAPYFGLTIFMPTIITCLLTLCSFWIDTPAMAIALLIFNVLLQGLFGWDLIRELPPGSGSVPKIAKRYFSVSLYGFNLSMTTIAFMINVLAQFFESVLPGDLELPEKVTTLPEKLRLGQLFQVKGLSFDPQMYVF
;
A
#
# COMPACT_ATOMS: atom_id res chain seq x y z
N MET A 1 52.06 49.35 10.70
CA MET A 1 51.01 48.41 10.23
C MET A 1 51.70 47.27 9.51
N GLY A 2 52.01 46.18 10.23
CA GLY A 2 52.72 45.03 9.67
C GLY A 2 51.71 43.99 9.21
N ALA A 3 51.76 43.62 7.93
CA ALA A 3 51.06 42.47 7.39
C ALA A 3 51.70 41.20 7.95
N GLY A 4 50.97 40.45 8.77
CA GLY A 4 51.36 39.11 9.20
C GLY A 4 51.06 38.09 8.08
N PRO A 5 51.80 36.98 7.98
CA PRO A 5 51.53 35.98 6.96
C PRO A 5 50.20 35.28 7.28
N GLU A 6 49.25 35.33 6.33
CA GLU A 6 47.98 34.61 6.38
C GLU A 6 48.27 33.12 6.16
N TRP A 7 48.35 32.32 7.23
CA TRP A 7 48.63 30.88 7.15
C TRP A 7 47.41 30.15 6.55
N TYR A 8 47.42 29.88 5.24
CA TYR A 8 46.40 29.07 4.59
C TYR A 8 46.69 27.58 4.82
N TRP A 9 45.85 26.90 5.60
CA TRP A 9 45.84 25.45 5.68
C TRP A 9 45.36 24.87 4.35
N SER A 10 46.17 24.02 3.72
CA SER A 10 45.72 23.24 2.57
C SER A 10 44.93 22.03 3.08
N LEU A 11 43.59 22.11 3.04
CA LEU A 11 42.73 20.99 3.38
C LEU A 11 42.83 19.94 2.27
N LEU A 12 43.49 18.81 2.55
CA LEU A 12 43.54 17.68 1.63
C LEU A 12 42.31 16.79 1.87
N GLU A 13 41.25 17.01 1.10
CA GLU A 13 40.03 16.20 1.18
C GLU A 13 40.16 14.96 0.29
N PHE A 14 40.15 13.78 0.90
CA PHE A 14 40.07 12.51 0.17
C PHE A 14 38.61 12.05 0.08
N GLY A 15 38.00 12.25 -1.08
CA GLY A 15 36.67 11.73 -1.38
C GLY A 15 36.72 10.29 -1.91
N VAL A 16 36.38 9.30 -1.07
CA VAL A 16 36.23 7.90 -1.52
C VAL A 16 34.79 7.66 -1.95
N LYS A 17 34.56 7.36 -3.24
CA LYS A 17 33.24 6.99 -3.77
C LYS A 17 33.02 5.48 -3.63
N LEU A 18 32.26 5.08 -2.62
CA LEU A 18 31.85 3.69 -2.42
C LEU A 18 30.47 3.44 -3.07
N LYS A 19 30.36 2.41 -3.89
CA LYS A 19 29.08 1.95 -4.46
C LYS A 19 28.58 0.74 -3.67
N ARG A 20 27.48 0.90 -2.93
CA ARG A 20 26.86 -0.21 -2.19
C ARG A 20 26.29 -1.25 -3.16
N HIS A 21 26.79 -2.48 -3.10
CA HIS A 21 26.18 -3.61 -3.80
C HIS A 21 25.17 -4.30 -2.87
N ALA A 22 23.87 -4.07 -3.10
CA ALA A 22 22.80 -4.65 -2.30
C ALA A 22 21.61 -5.03 -3.20
N PRO A 23 21.74 -6.09 -4.02
CA PRO A 23 20.69 -6.50 -4.97
C PRO A 23 19.42 -7.00 -4.25
N TYR A 24 19.57 -7.67 -3.10
CA TYR A 24 18.46 -8.26 -2.34
C TYR A 24 17.68 -7.27 -1.49
N PHE A 25 18.23 -6.08 -1.25
CA PHE A 25 17.61 -5.06 -0.39
C PHE A 25 16.23 -4.63 -0.89
N GLY A 26 16.02 -4.60 -2.21
CA GLY A 26 14.68 -4.34 -2.75
C GLY A 26 13.72 -5.49 -2.46
N LEU A 27 14.18 -6.73 -2.66
CA LEU A 27 13.35 -7.93 -2.55
C LEU A 27 12.86 -8.15 -1.12
N THR A 28 13.72 -7.89 -0.12
CA THR A 28 13.36 -7.99 1.30
C THR A 28 12.31 -6.98 1.73
N ILE A 29 12.15 -5.87 1.01
CA ILE A 29 11.12 -4.85 1.29
C ILE A 29 9.84 -5.10 0.47
N PHE A 30 9.97 -5.49 -0.80
CA PHE A 30 8.81 -5.76 -1.65
C PHE A 30 8.03 -7.01 -1.23
N MET A 31 8.72 -8.08 -0.85
CA MET A 31 8.07 -9.34 -0.45
C MET A 31 7.07 -9.18 0.71
N PRO A 32 7.44 -8.61 1.87
CA PRO A 32 6.48 -8.42 2.96
C PRO A 32 5.34 -7.48 2.58
N THR A 33 5.60 -6.48 1.73
CA THR A 33 4.56 -5.58 1.24
C THR A 33 3.54 -6.32 0.37
N ILE A 34 3.98 -7.19 -0.54
CA ILE A 34 3.08 -8.01 -1.37
C ILE A 34 2.24 -8.96 -0.51
N ILE A 35 2.88 -9.65 0.45
CA ILE A 35 2.18 -10.57 1.36
C ILE A 35 1.10 -9.82 2.15
N THR A 36 1.44 -8.67 2.71
CA THR A 36 0.49 -7.86 3.50
C THR A 36 -0.63 -7.26 2.64
N CYS A 37 -0.37 -6.91 1.38
CA CYS A 37 -1.43 -6.53 0.42
C CYS A 37 -2.40 -7.69 0.16
N LEU A 38 -1.87 -8.90 -0.08
CA LEU A 38 -2.70 -10.09 -0.30
C LEU A 38 -3.57 -10.40 0.91
N LEU A 39 -3.03 -10.30 2.12
CA LEU A 39 -3.79 -10.47 3.35
C LEU A 39 -4.93 -9.44 3.47
N THR A 40 -4.68 -8.17 3.14
CA THR A 40 -5.73 -7.14 3.12
C THR A 40 -6.83 -7.49 2.12
N LEU A 41 -6.49 -7.99 0.93
CA LEU A 41 -7.47 -8.45 -0.06
C LEU A 41 -8.26 -9.67 0.43
N CYS A 42 -7.59 -10.65 1.05
CA CYS A 42 -8.24 -11.82 1.62
C CYS A 42 -9.28 -11.49 2.69
N SER A 43 -9.12 -10.37 3.42
CA SER A 43 -10.12 -9.93 4.41
C SER A 43 -11.50 -9.69 3.81
N PHE A 44 -11.61 -9.33 2.53
CA PHE A 44 -12.88 -9.11 1.84
C PHE A 44 -13.54 -10.39 1.33
N TRP A 45 -12.80 -11.51 1.30
CA TRP A 45 -13.32 -12.82 0.93
C TRP A 45 -13.72 -13.67 2.13
N ILE A 46 -13.50 -13.18 3.36
CA ILE A 46 -13.91 -13.90 4.57
C ILE A 46 -15.35 -13.51 4.90
N ASP A 47 -16.24 -14.51 4.93
CA ASP A 47 -17.68 -14.29 5.21
C ASP A 47 -17.94 -13.96 6.69
N THR A 48 -17.06 -14.37 7.60
CA THR A 48 -17.22 -14.11 9.03
C THR A 48 -16.52 -12.82 9.45
N PRO A 49 -17.24 -11.76 9.87
CA PRO A 49 -16.64 -10.45 10.14
C PRO A 49 -15.61 -10.50 11.27
N ALA A 50 -15.85 -11.30 12.31
CA ALA A 50 -14.90 -11.46 13.42
C ALA A 50 -13.54 -12.02 12.97
N MET A 51 -13.54 -12.96 12.01
CA MET A 51 -12.31 -13.56 11.48
C MET A 51 -11.59 -12.60 10.53
N ALA A 52 -12.33 -11.83 9.73
CA ALA A 52 -11.79 -10.77 8.88
C ALA A 52 -11.09 -9.69 9.71
N ILE A 53 -11.71 -9.26 10.81
CA ILE A 53 -11.16 -8.29 11.76
C ILE A 53 -9.88 -8.84 12.42
N ALA A 54 -9.90 -10.09 12.89
CA ALA A 54 -8.71 -10.72 13.48
C ALA A 54 -7.54 -10.80 12.49
N LEU A 55 -7.82 -11.15 11.23
CA LEU A 55 -6.82 -11.18 10.16
C LEU A 55 -6.25 -9.78 9.89
N LEU A 56 -7.09 -8.74 9.86
CA LEU A 56 -6.67 -7.36 9.65
C LEU A 56 -5.82 -6.84 10.82
N ILE A 57 -6.16 -7.15 12.07
CA ILE A 57 -5.35 -6.83 13.25
C ILE A 57 -3.98 -7.49 13.15
N PHE A 58 -3.94 -8.78 12.83
CA PHE A 58 -2.69 -9.50 12.61
C PHE A 58 -1.87 -8.89 11.47
N ASN A 59 -2.51 -8.51 10.37
CA ASN A 59 -1.85 -7.88 9.23
C ASN A 59 -1.27 -6.51 9.58
N VAL A 60 -1.97 -5.70 10.39
CA VAL A 60 -1.45 -4.42 10.90
C VAL A 60 -0.22 -4.63 11.81
N LEU A 61 -0.23 -5.66 12.66
CA LEU A 61 0.94 -5.99 13.48
C LEU A 61 2.14 -6.44 12.65
N LEU A 62 1.91 -7.27 11.64
CA LEU A 62 2.95 -7.67 10.68
C LEU A 62 3.51 -6.47 9.94
N GLN A 63 2.64 -5.62 9.41
CA GLN A 63 3.04 -4.37 8.78
C GLN A 63 3.90 -3.57 9.77
N GLY A 64 3.42 -3.29 10.98
CA GLY A 64 4.18 -2.57 12.01
C GLY A 64 5.58 -3.11 12.27
N LEU A 65 5.75 -4.44 12.33
CA LEU A 65 7.05 -5.09 12.52
C LEU A 65 7.99 -4.87 11.32
N PHE A 66 7.51 -5.07 10.09
CA PHE A 66 8.31 -4.84 8.89
C PHE A 66 8.53 -3.35 8.59
N GLY A 67 7.57 -2.50 8.94
CA GLY A 67 7.67 -1.05 8.81
C GLY A 67 8.71 -0.48 9.77
N TRP A 68 8.83 -1.03 10.97
CA TRP A 68 9.88 -0.67 11.90
C TRP A 68 11.27 -1.04 11.38
N ASP A 69 11.42 -2.22 10.78
CA ASP A 69 12.67 -2.64 10.14
C ASP A 69 13.01 -1.71 8.95
N LEU A 70 12.02 -1.40 8.11
CA LEU A 70 12.16 -0.45 7.00
C LEU A 70 12.65 0.93 7.47
N ILE A 71 12.11 1.45 8.57
CA ILE A 71 12.53 2.75 9.15
C ILE A 71 13.98 2.69 9.64
N ARG A 72 14.40 1.58 10.27
CA ARG A 72 15.78 1.40 10.73
C ARG A 72 16.79 1.32 9.59
N GLU A 73 16.38 0.81 8.44
CA GLU A 73 17.25 0.70 7.25
C GLU A 73 17.41 2.03 6.48
N LEU A 74 16.59 3.03 6.79
CA LEU A 74 16.70 4.37 6.23
C LEU A 74 17.83 5.14 6.94
N PRO A 75 18.62 5.94 6.20
CA PRO A 75 19.66 6.75 6.81
C PRO A 75 19.03 7.75 7.79
N PRO A 76 19.45 7.79 9.07
CA PRO A 76 18.80 8.59 10.12
C PRO A 76 18.93 10.11 9.95
N GLY A 77 19.69 10.58 8.94
CA GLY A 77 20.06 11.98 8.74
C GLY A 77 19.45 12.68 7.52
N SER A 78 18.44 12.11 6.85
CA SER A 78 17.76 12.81 5.78
C SER A 78 16.39 13.27 6.26
N GLY A 79 16.22 14.58 6.48
CA GLY A 79 14.90 15.22 6.68
C GLY A 79 13.95 15.09 5.48
N SER A 80 14.27 14.21 4.53
CA SER A 80 13.53 13.91 3.31
C SER A 80 13.72 12.43 2.97
N VAL A 81 12.68 11.76 2.47
CA VAL A 81 12.79 10.36 1.99
C VAL A 81 13.89 10.30 0.91
N PRO A 82 14.86 9.34 0.97
CA PRO A 82 15.98 9.31 0.04
C PRO A 82 15.51 9.28 -1.42
N LYS A 83 16.03 10.17 -2.27
CA LYS A 83 15.68 10.28 -3.70
C LYS A 83 16.05 9.06 -4.56
N ILE A 84 16.55 7.98 -3.95
CA ILE A 84 16.70 6.71 -4.65
C ILE A 84 15.30 6.16 -4.91
N ALA A 85 14.86 6.21 -6.18
CA ALA A 85 13.52 5.85 -6.62
C ALA A 85 13.01 4.53 -6.02
N LYS A 86 13.87 3.51 -5.88
CA LYS A 86 13.51 2.22 -5.28
C LYS A 86 13.11 2.31 -3.80
N ARG A 87 13.85 3.09 -2.99
CA ARG A 87 13.54 3.25 -1.56
C ARG A 87 12.31 4.13 -1.36
N TYR A 88 12.20 5.23 -2.11
CA TYR A 88 11.03 6.10 -2.08
C TYR A 88 9.74 5.36 -2.44
N PHE A 89 9.76 4.63 -3.56
CA PHE A 89 8.60 3.86 -4.02
C PHE A 89 8.16 2.80 -2.99
N SER A 90 9.12 2.11 -2.35
CA SER A 90 8.80 1.10 -1.35
C SER A 90 8.18 1.69 -0.08
N VAL A 91 8.72 2.81 0.42
CA VAL A 91 8.17 3.51 1.58
C VAL A 91 6.76 4.04 1.29
N SER A 92 6.55 4.61 0.10
CA SER A 92 5.24 5.09 -0.32
C SER A 92 4.23 3.97 -0.49
N LEU A 93 4.60 2.84 -1.10
CA LEU A 93 3.74 1.68 -1.26
C LEU A 93 3.36 1.07 0.09
N TYR A 94 4.33 0.93 0.99
CA TYR A 94 4.12 0.41 2.33
C TYR A 94 3.12 1.30 3.10
N GLY A 95 3.32 2.63 3.09
CA GLY A 95 2.40 3.58 3.71
C GLY A 95 1.00 3.55 3.11
N PHE A 96 0.91 3.43 1.78
CA PHE A 96 -0.37 3.28 1.09
C PHE A 96 -1.09 1.99 1.50
N ASN A 97 -0.38 0.86 1.56
CA ASN A 97 -0.95 -0.41 1.98
C ASN A 97 -1.47 -0.37 3.43
N LEU A 98 -0.73 0.27 4.34
CA LEU A 98 -1.17 0.47 5.72
C LEU A 98 -2.47 1.28 5.80
N SER A 99 -2.57 2.34 4.98
CA SER A 99 -3.79 3.14 4.91
C SER A 99 -4.99 2.32 4.40
N MET A 100 -4.79 1.51 3.36
CA MET A 100 -5.83 0.63 2.81
C MET A 100 -6.27 -0.43 3.82
N THR A 101 -5.33 -1.00 4.58
CA THR A 101 -5.61 -1.99 5.63
C THR A 101 -6.44 -1.37 6.76
N THR A 102 -6.16 -0.11 7.11
CA THR A 102 -6.93 0.63 8.10
C THR A 102 -8.35 0.92 7.61
N ILE A 103 -8.51 1.31 6.34
CA ILE A 103 -9.83 1.51 5.73
C ILE A 103 -10.62 0.20 5.70
N ALA A 104 -9.98 -0.91 5.29
CA ALA A 104 -10.61 -2.24 5.30
C ALA A 104 -11.05 -2.64 6.71
N PHE A 105 -10.25 -2.35 7.73
CA PHE A 105 -10.61 -2.59 9.13
C PHE A 105 -11.84 -1.78 9.54
N MET A 106 -11.87 -0.49 9.22
CA MET A 106 -13.03 0.37 9.51
C MET A 106 -14.30 -0.13 8.81
N ILE A 107 -14.20 -0.56 7.54
CA ILE A 107 -15.34 -1.11 6.80
C ILE A 107 -15.87 -2.38 7.46
N ASN A 108 -14.98 -3.31 7.85
CA ASN A 108 -15.39 -4.56 8.50
C ASN A 108 -16.03 -4.33 9.88
N VAL A 109 -15.50 -3.39 10.66
CA VAL A 109 -16.09 -3.00 11.96
C VAL A 109 -17.46 -2.35 11.76
N LEU A 110 -17.60 -1.45 10.78
CA LEU A 110 -18.88 -0.84 10.45
C LEU A 110 -19.89 -1.88 9.97
N ALA A 111 -19.48 -2.82 9.10
CA ALA A 111 -20.35 -3.89 8.63
C ALA A 111 -20.88 -4.75 9.79
N GLN A 112 -20.00 -5.14 10.72
CA GLN A 112 -20.40 -5.88 11.92
C GLN A 112 -21.34 -5.06 12.81
N PHE A 113 -21.08 -3.76 12.97
CA PHE A 113 -21.97 -2.87 13.73
C PHE A 113 -23.36 -2.77 13.07
N PHE A 114 -23.42 -2.59 11.75
CA PHE A 114 -24.69 -2.57 11.03
C PHE A 114 -25.45 -3.88 11.18
N GLU A 115 -24.79 -5.03 11.06
CA GLU A 115 -25.43 -6.34 11.26
C GLU A 115 -26.00 -6.48 12.68
N SER A 116 -25.34 -5.91 13.69
CA SER A 116 -25.83 -5.94 15.08
C SER A 116 -26.99 -4.97 15.37
N VAL A 117 -27.05 -3.85 14.63
CA VAL A 117 -28.04 -2.77 14.85
C VAL A 117 -29.26 -2.93 13.95
N LEU A 118 -29.12 -3.55 12.79
CA LEU A 118 -30.22 -3.76 11.85
C LEU A 118 -31.12 -4.89 12.37
N PRO A 119 -32.39 -4.63 12.71
CA PRO A 119 -33.32 -5.70 12.99
C PRO A 119 -33.48 -6.54 11.72
N GLY A 120 -33.51 -7.87 11.85
CA GLY A 120 -33.61 -8.81 10.71
C GLY A 120 -34.89 -8.69 9.87
N ASP A 121 -35.76 -7.73 10.20
CA ASP A 121 -37.06 -7.45 9.57
C ASP A 121 -37.07 -6.09 8.83
N LEU A 122 -35.90 -5.48 8.60
CA LEU A 122 -35.79 -4.21 7.88
C LEU A 122 -35.65 -4.45 6.37
N GLU A 123 -36.75 -4.29 5.63
CA GLU A 123 -36.71 -4.20 4.17
C GLU A 123 -35.97 -2.91 3.76
N LEU A 124 -34.81 -3.06 3.11
CA LEU A 124 -34.05 -1.91 2.61
C LEU A 124 -34.92 -1.13 1.61
N PRO A 125 -34.99 0.21 1.70
CA PRO A 125 -35.85 1.00 0.83
C PRO A 125 -35.46 0.80 -0.65
N GLU A 126 -36.46 0.72 -1.55
CA GLU A 126 -36.30 0.42 -2.99
C GLU A 126 -35.27 1.30 -3.72
N LYS A 127 -34.99 2.48 -3.18
CA LYS A 127 -33.98 3.40 -3.71
C LYS A 127 -32.55 2.87 -3.58
N VAL A 128 -32.28 1.99 -2.60
CA VAL A 128 -30.99 1.32 -2.38
C VAL A 128 -30.88 0.07 -3.25
N THR A 129 -31.96 -0.66 -3.47
CA THR A 129 -31.97 -1.85 -4.34
C THR A 129 -31.87 -1.49 -5.82
N THR A 130 -32.36 -0.32 -6.24
CA THR A 130 -32.23 0.21 -7.62
C THR A 130 -30.90 0.95 -7.88
N LEU A 131 -30.09 1.15 -6.85
CA LEU A 131 -28.83 1.92 -6.91
C LEU A 131 -27.73 1.21 -7.74
N PRO A 132 -27.54 -0.12 -7.65
CA PRO A 132 -26.62 -0.86 -8.54
C PRO A 132 -27.00 -0.74 -10.01
N GLU A 133 -28.32 -0.72 -10.29
CA GLU A 133 -28.88 -0.61 -11.63
C GLU A 133 -28.66 0.81 -12.21
N LYS A 134 -28.90 1.85 -11.39
CA LYS A 134 -28.62 3.25 -11.75
C LYS A 134 -27.14 3.57 -11.91
N LEU A 135 -26.27 2.91 -11.15
CA LEU A 135 -24.82 3.10 -11.20
C LEU A 135 -24.16 2.35 -12.38
N ARG A 136 -24.89 1.55 -13.17
CA ARG A 136 -24.33 0.75 -14.29
C ARG A 136 -23.05 -0.01 -13.90
N LEU A 137 -22.97 -0.49 -12.65
CA LEU A 137 -21.79 -1.19 -12.12
C LEU A 137 -21.44 -2.44 -12.97
N GLY A 138 -22.44 -3.08 -13.57
CA GLY A 138 -22.25 -4.18 -14.53
C GLY A 138 -21.51 -3.80 -15.83
N GLN A 139 -21.53 -2.54 -16.26
CA GLN A 139 -20.78 -2.08 -17.46
C GLN A 139 -19.31 -1.75 -17.14
N LEU A 140 -18.99 -1.40 -15.89
CA LEU A 140 -17.64 -1.07 -15.44
C LEU A 140 -16.75 -2.32 -15.29
N PHE A 141 -17.36 -3.48 -15.02
CA PHE A 141 -16.68 -4.77 -14.88
C PHE A 141 -16.82 -5.68 -16.12
N GLN A 142 -17.46 -5.22 -17.20
CA GLN A 142 -17.22 -5.84 -18.50
C GLN A 142 -15.79 -5.50 -18.92
N VAL A 143 -14.86 -6.39 -18.56
CA VAL A 143 -13.62 -6.55 -19.30
C VAL A 143 -14.04 -6.54 -20.76
N LYS A 144 -13.55 -5.54 -21.50
CA LYS A 144 -13.82 -5.34 -22.91
C LYS A 144 -13.26 -6.56 -23.64
N GLY A 145 -14.03 -7.64 -23.63
CA GLY A 145 -13.70 -8.90 -24.23
C GLY A 145 -13.46 -8.61 -25.69
N LEU A 146 -12.28 -9.03 -26.15
CA LEU A 146 -11.98 -9.23 -27.55
C LEU A 146 -13.04 -10.20 -28.09
N SER A 147 -14.17 -9.65 -28.56
CA SER A 147 -15.20 -10.42 -29.24
C SER A 147 -14.59 -10.88 -30.55
N PHE A 148 -14.16 -12.14 -30.61
CA PHE A 148 -13.92 -12.81 -31.87
C PHE A 148 -15.28 -13.13 -32.49
N ASP A 149 -15.92 -12.11 -33.06
CA ASP A 149 -17.05 -12.31 -33.95
C ASP A 149 -16.53 -13.02 -35.21
N PRO A 150 -16.94 -14.28 -35.50
CA PRO A 150 -16.52 -14.99 -36.70
C PRO A 150 -17.13 -14.40 -37.99
N GLN A 151 -18.02 -13.41 -37.86
CA GLN A 151 -18.83 -12.89 -38.96
C GLN A 151 -18.21 -11.70 -39.71
N MET A 152 -16.97 -11.31 -39.38
CA MET A 152 -16.24 -10.22 -40.08
C MET A 152 -15.26 -10.70 -41.17
N TYR A 153 -15.41 -11.92 -41.68
CA TYR A 153 -14.66 -12.40 -42.84
C TYR A 153 -15.53 -13.16 -43.83
N VAL A 154 -16.25 -12.44 -44.70
CA VAL A 154 -16.64 -12.95 -46.02
C VAL A 154 -16.59 -11.77 -47.01
N PHE A 155 -15.66 -11.91 -47.97
CA PHE A 155 -15.42 -11.20 -49.25
C PHE A 155 -16.10 -9.85 -49.52
#